data_AF-A0A9X4B3Q3-F1
#
_entry.id   AF-A0A9X4B3Q3-F1
#
_cell.length_a   1.000
_cell.length_b   1.000
_cell.length_c   1.000
_cell.angle_alpha   90.00
_cell.angle_beta   90.00
_cell.angle_gamma   90.00
#
_symmetry.space_group_name_H-M   'P 1'
#
loop_
_entity.id
_entity.type
_entity.pdbx_description
1 polymer ?
#
loop_
_entity_poly.entity_id
_entity_poly.type
_entity_poly.pdbx_seq_one_letter_code
_entity_poly.pdbx_strand_id
1 'polypeptide(L)'
;MFYFTLLLLEPKRDQEKISREKISIDELKQFSKYLEEQTTKGIPVKARISIYEEETKKGSIALSTNRDGTDVLEILLARVSQPEILRYLAENRGKQSSLPTSSKGIVDAQKEEPEQSFQEDQEVYHTKGLIESEPISEEEHHELSGQNTRRNTKKSTKTLSKQISTPRVSTTEWKNKSILILAGLVVLLFLLNGFLFWKQATLANKLEAWQTKAEKAVTLVEKQPKIDTTSRFFLASYFSQAKEAPYKEGLKKFVGTSVEKWERPSGELNSMFLYEINEEKKGTEVNYILTISEEKTTKIKKISFHMKEKEGTILVVSQPKIEDFSW
;
A
#
# COMPACT_ATOMS: atom_id res chain seq x y z
N MET A 1 -3.10 -26.48 -10.61
CA MET A 1 -4.27 -26.03 -9.80
C MET A 1 -3.96 -26.23 -8.32
N PHE A 2 -4.35 -25.29 -7.44
CA PHE A 2 -4.07 -25.40 -6.00
C PHE A 2 -5.12 -26.24 -5.25
N TYR A 3 -4.67 -27.02 -4.25
CA TYR A 3 -5.51 -27.58 -3.20
C TYR A 3 -4.80 -27.54 -1.85
N PHE A 4 -5.56 -27.75 -0.78
CA PHE A 4 -5.04 -27.76 0.59
C PHE A 4 -5.18 -29.17 1.20
N THR A 5 -4.25 -29.57 2.08
CA THR A 5 -4.54 -30.58 3.12
C THR A 5 -4.83 -29.85 4.43
N LEU A 6 -5.77 -30.33 5.21
CA LEU A 6 -5.94 -29.95 6.62
C LEU A 6 -5.60 -31.16 7.51
N LEU A 7 -4.71 -30.97 8.48
CA LEU A 7 -4.42 -31.93 9.54
C LEU A 7 -4.71 -31.29 10.89
N LEU A 8 -5.75 -31.74 11.58
CA LEU A 8 -5.96 -31.37 12.98
C LEU A 8 -4.97 -32.16 13.85
N LEU A 9 -4.43 -31.51 14.88
CA LEU A 9 -3.50 -32.11 15.85
C LEU A 9 -4.12 -32.14 17.26
N GLU A 10 -4.85 -31.07 17.60
CA GLU A 10 -5.65 -30.95 18.81
C GLU A 10 -6.95 -30.18 18.48
N PRO A 11 -8.12 -30.53 19.03
CA PRO A 11 -8.36 -31.66 19.93
C PRO A 11 -8.37 -33.00 19.19
N LYS A 12 -7.69 -34.02 19.75
CA LYS A 12 -7.55 -35.35 19.13
C LYS A 12 -8.88 -36.06 18.84
N ARG A 13 -9.93 -35.75 19.61
CA ARG A 13 -11.28 -36.33 19.44
C ARG A 13 -11.88 -36.04 18.06
N ASP A 14 -11.58 -34.88 17.49
CA ASP A 14 -12.16 -34.44 16.22
C ASP A 14 -11.21 -34.70 15.03
N GLN A 15 -10.03 -35.28 15.30
CA GLN A 15 -8.92 -35.37 14.34
C GLN A 15 -9.30 -36.14 13.07
N GLU A 16 -9.95 -37.30 13.20
CA GLU A 16 -10.39 -38.14 12.09
C GLU A 16 -11.56 -37.54 11.30
N LYS A 17 -12.36 -36.67 11.93
CA LYS A 17 -13.53 -36.02 11.32
C LYS A 17 -13.16 -34.78 10.51
N ILE A 18 -12.12 -34.07 10.93
CA ILE A 18 -11.74 -32.74 10.41
C ILE A 18 -10.50 -32.79 9.52
N SER A 19 -9.58 -33.73 9.74
CA SER A 19 -8.41 -33.87 8.86
C SER A 19 -8.82 -34.36 7.47
N ARG A 20 -8.38 -33.67 6.42
CA ARG A 20 -8.71 -33.97 5.02
C ARG A 20 -7.48 -33.81 4.13
N GLU A 21 -7.24 -34.81 3.28
CA GLU A 21 -6.13 -34.81 2.32
C GLU A 21 -6.33 -33.80 1.18
N LYS A 22 -7.59 -33.57 0.78
CA LYS A 22 -7.95 -32.50 -0.15
C LYS A 22 -9.14 -31.76 0.44
N ILE A 23 -8.96 -30.47 0.72
CA ILE A 23 -9.99 -29.55 1.24
C ILE A 23 -10.06 -28.31 0.33
N SER A 24 -11.28 -27.91 -0.01
CA SER A 24 -11.58 -26.73 -0.84
C SER A 24 -11.50 -25.43 -0.04
N ILE A 25 -11.48 -24.28 -0.73
CA ILE A 25 -11.42 -22.97 -0.09
C ILE A 25 -12.69 -22.62 0.71
N ASP A 26 -13.85 -23.20 0.38
CA ASP A 26 -15.09 -22.97 1.13
C ASP A 26 -15.24 -23.93 2.32
N GLU A 27 -14.73 -25.17 2.22
CA GLU A 27 -14.51 -26.00 3.42
C GLU A 27 -13.46 -25.39 4.36
N LEU A 28 -12.46 -24.68 3.83
CA LEU A 28 -11.49 -23.95 4.64
C LEU A 28 -12.14 -22.80 5.44
N LYS A 29 -13.12 -22.09 4.86
CA LYS A 29 -13.96 -21.10 5.57
C LYS A 29 -14.89 -21.76 6.60
N GLN A 30 -15.34 -23.00 6.37
CA GLN A 30 -16.04 -23.78 7.39
C GLN A 30 -15.09 -24.16 8.55
N PHE A 31 -13.81 -24.41 8.27
CA PHE A 31 -12.82 -24.64 9.32
C PHE A 31 -12.55 -23.37 10.15
N SER A 32 -12.57 -22.16 9.58
CA SER A 32 -12.54 -20.91 10.36
C SER A 32 -13.65 -20.86 11.42
N LYS A 33 -14.89 -21.23 11.05
CA LYS A 33 -16.01 -21.29 12.00
C LYS A 33 -15.82 -22.34 13.11
N TYR A 34 -15.19 -23.48 12.80
CA TYR A 34 -14.83 -24.45 13.82
C TYR A 34 -13.74 -23.91 14.77
N LEU A 35 -12.73 -23.20 14.26
CA LEU A 35 -11.71 -22.55 15.09
C LEU A 35 -12.34 -21.52 16.05
N GLU A 36 -13.26 -20.68 15.54
CA GLU A 36 -14.03 -19.74 16.34
C GLU A 36 -14.81 -20.48 17.44
N GLU A 37 -15.60 -21.49 17.09
CA GLU A 37 -16.44 -22.25 18.02
C GLU A 37 -15.64 -22.95 19.14
N GLN A 38 -14.49 -23.55 18.83
CA GLN A 38 -13.63 -24.18 19.84
C GLN A 38 -12.93 -23.13 20.72
N THR A 39 -12.47 -22.02 20.13
CA THR A 39 -11.79 -20.95 20.86
C THR A 39 -12.75 -20.26 21.84
N THR A 40 -14.01 -20.01 21.45
CA THR A 40 -15.08 -19.52 22.35
C THR A 40 -15.37 -20.49 23.51
N LYS A 41 -15.12 -21.79 23.34
CA LYS A 41 -15.22 -22.81 24.40
C LYS A 41 -13.95 -22.94 25.25
N GLY A 42 -12.92 -22.14 25.01
CA GLY A 42 -11.62 -22.24 25.67
C GLY A 42 -10.82 -23.50 25.30
N ILE A 43 -11.19 -24.18 24.21
CA ILE A 43 -10.54 -25.42 23.76
C ILE A 43 -9.41 -25.03 22.78
N PRO A 44 -8.13 -25.30 23.12
CA PRO A 44 -7.03 -24.96 22.24
C PRO A 44 -7.06 -25.84 20.99
N VAL A 45 -7.12 -25.22 19.81
CA VAL A 45 -6.99 -25.94 18.54
C VAL A 45 -5.58 -25.79 18.00
N LYS A 46 -4.94 -26.93 17.68
CA LYS A 46 -3.71 -26.98 16.90
C LYS A 46 -3.99 -27.68 15.58
N ALA A 47 -3.62 -27.05 14.47
CA ALA A 47 -3.79 -27.61 13.13
C ALA A 47 -2.60 -27.29 12.23
N ARG A 48 -2.43 -28.07 11.16
CA ARG A 48 -1.48 -27.81 10.08
C ARG A 48 -2.22 -27.83 8.76
N ILE A 49 -2.17 -26.71 8.04
CA ILE A 49 -2.55 -26.64 6.64
C ILE A 49 -1.29 -26.89 5.81
N SER A 50 -1.41 -27.65 4.71
CA SER A 50 -0.38 -27.65 3.67
C SER A 50 -1.01 -27.26 2.34
N ILE A 51 -0.26 -26.57 1.50
CA ILE A 51 -0.72 -26.09 0.20
C ILE A 51 0.04 -26.85 -0.88
N TYR A 52 -0.70 -27.36 -1.86
CA TYR A 52 -0.18 -28.12 -3.00
C TYR A 52 -0.58 -27.43 -4.30
N GLU A 53 0.31 -27.49 -5.29
CA GLU A 53 -0.02 -27.26 -6.70
C GLU A 53 0.15 -28.59 -7.41
N GLU A 54 -0.95 -29.15 -7.90
CA GLU A 54 -0.97 -30.56 -8.34
C GLU A 54 -0.32 -31.45 -7.26
N GLU A 55 0.64 -32.30 -7.58
CA GLU A 55 1.28 -33.19 -6.58
C GLU A 55 2.43 -32.51 -5.81
N THR A 56 2.81 -31.28 -6.18
CA THR A 56 3.93 -30.56 -5.57
C THR A 56 3.50 -29.81 -4.32
N LYS A 57 4.05 -30.18 -3.16
CA LYS A 57 3.88 -29.42 -1.91
C LYS A 57 4.59 -28.07 -2.00
N LYS A 58 3.82 -26.99 -1.98
CA LYS A 58 4.30 -25.59 -2.09
C LYS A 58 4.58 -24.92 -0.75
N GLY A 59 3.88 -25.34 0.31
CA GLY A 59 4.07 -24.78 1.66
C GLY A 59 3.30 -25.51 2.74
N SER A 60 3.52 -25.12 4.00
CA SER A 60 2.71 -25.58 5.14
C SER A 60 2.74 -24.57 6.29
N ILE A 61 1.58 -24.30 6.86
CA ILE A 61 1.38 -23.32 7.92
C ILE A 61 0.77 -24.03 9.14
N ALA A 62 1.38 -23.82 10.30
CA ALA A 62 0.83 -24.25 11.58
C ALA A 62 -0.11 -23.17 12.15
N LEU A 63 -1.27 -23.61 12.61
CA LEU A 63 -2.27 -22.83 13.33
C LEU A 63 -2.31 -23.29 14.78
N SER A 64 -2.43 -22.33 15.70
CA SER A 64 -2.66 -22.56 17.14
C SER A 64 -3.55 -21.43 17.64
N THR A 65 -4.80 -21.71 17.98
CA THR A 65 -5.73 -20.69 18.49
C THR A 65 -5.65 -20.64 20.02
N ASN A 66 -4.94 -19.62 20.52
CA ASN A 66 -4.85 -19.28 21.95
C ASN A 66 -5.56 -17.94 22.27
N ARG A 67 -6.14 -17.27 21.27
CA ARG A 67 -6.88 -16.00 21.35
C ARG A 67 -7.95 -15.97 20.26
N ASP A 68 -8.96 -15.13 20.47
CA ASP A 68 -10.25 -15.15 19.78
C ASP A 68 -10.20 -14.90 18.27
N GLY A 69 -11.25 -15.35 17.57
CA GLY A 69 -11.64 -14.87 16.24
C GLY A 69 -10.57 -14.92 15.15
N THR A 70 -10.01 -16.10 14.87
CA THR A 70 -8.95 -16.25 13.84
C THR A 70 -9.46 -16.88 12.54
N ASP A 71 -9.83 -16.07 11.54
CA ASP A 71 -10.13 -16.57 10.20
C ASP A 71 -8.88 -17.17 9.54
N VAL A 72 -8.97 -18.45 9.20
CA VAL A 72 -7.94 -19.22 8.51
C VAL A 72 -7.44 -18.51 7.25
N LEU A 73 -8.34 -17.88 6.49
CA LEU A 73 -7.97 -17.27 5.21
C LEU A 73 -7.07 -16.04 5.41
N GLU A 74 -7.35 -15.20 6.40
CA GLU A 74 -6.48 -14.08 6.80
C GLU A 74 -5.12 -14.58 7.33
N ILE A 75 -5.09 -15.68 8.09
CA ILE A 75 -3.83 -16.27 8.56
C ILE A 75 -2.99 -16.78 7.39
N LEU A 76 -3.60 -17.38 6.37
CA LEU A 76 -2.88 -17.79 5.15
C LEU A 76 -2.39 -16.58 4.37
N LEU A 77 -3.23 -15.56 4.14
CA LEU A 77 -2.85 -14.32 3.46
C LEU A 77 -1.69 -13.59 4.16
N ALA A 78 -1.63 -13.64 5.50
CA ALA A 78 -0.56 -13.04 6.29
C ALA A 78 0.73 -13.89 6.40
N ARG A 79 0.73 -15.16 5.96
CA ARG A 79 1.85 -16.10 6.17
C ARG A 79 2.34 -16.84 4.91
N VAL A 80 1.63 -16.74 3.79
CA VAL A 80 2.06 -17.27 2.50
C VAL A 80 2.87 -16.21 1.75
N SER A 81 4.13 -16.50 1.42
CA SER A 81 4.99 -15.56 0.66
C SER A 81 4.93 -15.75 -0.86
N GLN A 82 4.21 -16.75 -1.37
CA GLN A 82 4.18 -17.10 -2.79
C GLN A 82 3.05 -16.34 -3.52
N PRO A 83 3.35 -15.50 -4.52
CA PRO A 83 2.40 -14.53 -5.07
C PRO A 83 1.24 -15.18 -5.84
N GLU A 84 1.44 -16.35 -6.46
CA GLU A 84 0.41 -17.10 -7.17
C GLU A 84 -0.66 -17.62 -6.20
N ILE A 85 -0.23 -18.10 -5.03
CA ILE A 85 -1.12 -18.57 -3.96
C ILE A 85 -1.79 -17.39 -3.28
N LEU A 86 -1.07 -16.29 -2.98
CA LEU A 86 -1.67 -15.07 -2.46
C LEU A 86 -2.77 -14.52 -3.37
N ARG A 87 -2.54 -14.50 -4.69
CA ARG A 87 -3.57 -14.12 -5.67
C ARG A 87 -4.77 -15.06 -5.60
N TYR A 88 -4.55 -16.37 -5.62
CA TYR A 88 -5.61 -17.37 -5.55
C TYR A 88 -6.44 -17.26 -4.25
N LEU A 89 -5.80 -17.05 -3.10
CA LEU A 89 -6.48 -16.83 -1.81
C LEU A 89 -7.29 -15.52 -1.83
N ALA A 90 -6.73 -14.44 -2.38
CA ALA A 90 -7.38 -13.13 -2.45
C ALA A 90 -8.58 -13.11 -3.41
N GLU A 91 -8.49 -13.77 -4.57
CA GLU A 91 -9.58 -13.95 -5.53
C GLU A 91 -10.76 -14.72 -4.90
N ASN A 92 -10.48 -15.73 -4.08
CA ASN A 92 -11.47 -16.58 -3.43
C ASN A 92 -11.95 -16.08 -2.05
N ARG A 93 -11.45 -14.93 -1.58
CA ARG A 93 -11.85 -14.29 -0.31
C ARG A 93 -13.34 -13.94 -0.28
N GLY A 94 -13.88 -13.51 -1.42
CA GLY A 94 -15.29 -13.12 -1.55
C GLY A 94 -15.61 -11.76 -0.92
N LYS A 95 -16.78 -11.21 -1.25
CA LYS A 95 -17.23 -9.89 -0.77
C LYS A 95 -17.94 -9.95 0.59
N GLN A 96 -17.26 -10.42 1.65
CA GLN A 96 -17.80 -10.26 3.01
C GLN A 96 -16.74 -10.34 4.13
N SER A 97 -15.99 -9.26 4.33
CA SER A 97 -15.79 -8.65 5.66
C SER A 97 -15.11 -7.28 5.53
N SER A 98 -15.44 -6.34 6.39
CA SER A 98 -14.82 -5.01 6.46
C SER A 98 -13.68 -4.98 7.48
N LEU A 99 -12.76 -4.02 7.29
CA LEU A 99 -11.68 -3.55 8.18
C LEU A 99 -11.49 -4.23 9.56
N PRO A 100 -10.25 -4.62 9.95
CA PRO A 100 -9.95 -5.00 11.32
C PRO A 100 -10.05 -3.78 12.25
N THR A 101 -11.18 -3.64 12.95
CA THR A 101 -11.35 -2.63 14.00
C THR A 101 -10.56 -3.02 15.24
N SER A 102 -9.38 -2.44 15.41
CA SER A 102 -8.70 -2.42 16.70
C SER A 102 -9.31 -1.34 17.61
N SER A 103 -9.33 -1.63 18.91
CA SER A 103 -9.43 -0.67 20.02
C SER A 103 -10.58 0.37 20.01
N LYS A 104 -11.72 0.01 20.62
CA LYS A 104 -12.45 0.89 21.57
C LYS A 104 -13.47 0.12 22.41
N GLY A 105 -13.66 0.53 23.67
CA GLY A 105 -14.85 0.20 24.47
C GLY A 105 -14.71 -0.93 25.50
N ILE A 106 -13.97 -0.70 26.58
CA ILE A 106 -14.31 -1.30 27.88
C ILE A 106 -15.17 -0.26 28.63
N VAL A 107 -16.48 -0.49 28.72
CA VAL A 107 -17.35 -0.03 29.82
C VAL A 107 -18.54 -0.99 29.90
N ASP A 108 -18.67 -1.72 31.01
CA ASP A 108 -19.93 -1.81 31.76
C ASP A 108 -19.76 -2.63 33.05
N ALA A 109 -19.48 -1.94 34.16
CA ALA A 109 -19.75 -2.42 35.51
C ALA A 109 -19.76 -1.24 36.51
N GLN A 110 -20.78 -1.22 37.39
CA GLN A 110 -20.90 -0.41 38.61
C GLN A 110 -21.02 1.12 38.46
N LYS A 111 -22.26 1.59 38.66
CA LYS A 111 -22.57 2.85 39.34
C LYS A 111 -21.81 2.96 40.66
N GLU A 112 -21.35 4.16 41.01
CA GLU A 112 -21.91 4.94 42.13
C GLU A 112 -21.46 6.42 42.06
N GLU A 113 -22.37 7.33 42.40
CA GLU A 113 -22.17 8.77 42.60
C GLU A 113 -22.12 9.06 44.13
N PRO A 114 -21.69 10.24 44.64
CA PRO A 114 -21.91 11.57 44.04
C PRO A 114 -20.78 12.63 44.15
N GLU A 115 -21.02 13.75 43.45
CA GLU A 115 -20.64 15.15 43.77
C GLU A 115 -19.25 15.48 44.37
N GLN A 116 -18.50 16.35 43.67
CA GLN A 116 -18.57 17.80 43.96
C GLN A 116 -17.94 18.70 42.87
N SER A 117 -18.28 19.98 42.93
CA SER A 117 -17.96 21.10 42.04
C SER A 117 -16.48 21.32 41.69
N PHE A 118 -16.20 21.88 40.50
CA PHE A 118 -15.82 23.31 40.36
C PHE A 118 -15.94 23.80 38.89
N GLN A 119 -15.64 25.08 38.64
CA GLN A 119 -16.11 25.88 37.50
C GLN A 119 -14.94 26.58 36.78
N GLU A 120 -15.25 27.26 35.66
CA GLU A 120 -14.36 28.14 34.86
C GLU A 120 -13.28 27.38 34.02
N ASP A 121 -12.97 27.75 32.76
CA ASP A 121 -13.48 28.88 31.98
C ASP A 121 -13.55 28.63 30.46
N GLN A 122 -14.29 29.47 29.73
CA GLN A 122 -14.28 29.56 28.26
C GLN A 122 -13.82 30.96 27.81
N GLU A 123 -12.83 31.05 26.93
CA GLU A 123 -12.70 32.23 26.05
C GLU A 123 -12.96 31.87 24.59
N VAL A 124 -13.70 32.75 23.92
CA VAL A 124 -14.17 32.62 22.54
C VAL A 124 -13.82 33.90 21.79
N TYR A 125 -13.04 33.80 20.72
CA TYR A 125 -12.84 34.89 19.76
C TYR A 125 -13.61 34.60 18.46
N HIS A 126 -14.39 35.57 17.98
CA HIS A 126 -15.48 35.31 17.03
C HIS A 126 -15.74 36.49 16.08
N THR A 127 -15.91 36.20 14.77
CA THR A 127 -16.42 37.10 13.69
C THR A 127 -15.54 38.30 13.28
N LYS A 128 -15.67 38.98 12.11
CA LYS A 128 -16.41 38.85 10.81
C LYS A 128 -15.38 39.13 9.67
N GLY A 129 -15.59 38.99 8.35
CA GLY A 129 -16.68 38.59 7.42
C GLY A 129 -16.04 38.45 6.00
N LEU A 130 -16.56 37.77 4.96
CA LEU A 130 -17.88 37.69 4.30
C LEU A 130 -18.15 38.84 3.28
N ILE A 131 -18.68 38.49 2.08
CA ILE A 131 -19.14 39.34 0.93
C ILE A 131 -18.02 39.88 0.00
N GLU A 132 -18.10 39.84 -1.36
CA GLU A 132 -18.73 38.88 -2.33
C GLU A 132 -18.29 39.19 -3.81
N SER A 133 -18.65 38.29 -4.76
CA SER A 133 -18.98 38.53 -6.20
C SER A 133 -17.94 38.97 -7.28
N GLU A 134 -18.00 38.25 -8.42
CA GLU A 134 -17.57 38.55 -9.81
C GLU A 134 -18.60 39.45 -10.58
N PRO A 135 -18.47 39.81 -11.90
CA PRO A 135 -17.33 40.12 -12.80
C PRO A 135 -17.61 41.38 -13.71
N ILE A 136 -16.96 41.51 -14.90
CA ILE A 136 -17.41 42.12 -16.22
C ILE A 136 -16.49 43.18 -16.93
N SER A 137 -16.26 42.97 -18.24
CA SER A 137 -15.92 43.84 -19.43
C SER A 137 -14.83 44.95 -19.42
N GLU A 138 -13.88 44.96 -20.39
CA GLU A 138 -13.77 45.82 -21.62
C GLU A 138 -13.03 47.17 -21.38
N GLU A 139 -12.44 47.92 -22.33
CA GLU A 139 -12.12 47.82 -23.79
C GLU A 139 -10.69 48.48 -23.98
N GLU A 140 -10.06 48.86 -25.11
CA GLU A 140 -10.23 48.95 -26.59
C GLU A 140 -8.79 48.93 -27.22
N HIS A 141 -8.64 48.92 -28.56
CA HIS A 141 -7.69 49.77 -29.34
C HIS A 141 -7.31 49.25 -30.74
N HIS A 142 -7.97 49.81 -31.77
CA HIS A 142 -7.42 50.67 -32.85
C HIS A 142 -7.97 50.40 -34.28
N GLU A 143 -8.63 51.42 -34.85
CA GLU A 143 -9.04 51.51 -36.27
C GLU A 143 -7.92 51.91 -37.24
N LEU A 144 -8.19 51.76 -38.57
CA LEU A 144 -7.98 52.72 -39.70
C LEU A 144 -7.86 51.94 -41.05
N SER A 145 -8.30 52.39 -42.24
CA SER A 145 -9.16 53.53 -42.65
C SER A 145 -9.61 53.40 -44.14
N GLY A 146 -10.76 54.00 -44.50
CA GLY A 146 -11.10 54.43 -45.88
C GLY A 146 -11.64 53.37 -46.88
N GLN A 147 -12.37 53.73 -47.94
CA GLN A 147 -13.00 55.02 -48.31
C GLN A 147 -14.20 54.80 -49.28
N ASN A 148 -15.16 55.74 -49.30
CA ASN A 148 -16.37 55.71 -50.14
C ASN A 148 -16.15 56.13 -51.62
N THR A 149 -17.05 55.73 -52.55
CA THR A 149 -17.99 56.66 -53.27
C THR A 149 -18.62 56.12 -54.59
N ARG A 150 -19.89 55.65 -54.52
CA ARG A 150 -21.10 56.14 -55.25
C ARG A 150 -21.16 56.27 -56.80
N ARG A 151 -22.33 55.81 -57.35
CA ARG A 151 -23.28 56.50 -58.31
C ARG A 151 -23.39 56.07 -59.81
N ASN A 152 -24.43 55.27 -60.08
CA ASN A 152 -25.48 55.36 -61.11
C ASN A 152 -25.23 55.88 -62.56
N THR A 153 -25.71 55.12 -63.57
CA THR A 153 -26.67 55.62 -64.59
C THR A 153 -27.48 54.50 -65.30
N LYS A 154 -28.54 54.88 -66.03
CA LYS A 154 -29.45 54.01 -66.84
C LYS A 154 -28.86 53.87 -68.29
N LYS A 155 -29.41 53.15 -69.31
CA LYS A 155 -30.82 52.89 -69.68
C LYS A 155 -30.89 51.98 -70.95
N SER A 156 -31.89 51.08 -71.06
CA SER A 156 -32.38 50.44 -72.32
C SER A 156 -31.40 49.48 -73.05
N THR A 157 -31.77 48.53 -73.92
CA THR A 157 -33.04 48.25 -74.64
C THR A 157 -33.31 46.72 -74.75
N LYS A 158 -34.57 46.32 -75.01
CA LYS A 158 -34.99 44.93 -75.25
C LYS A 158 -34.55 44.38 -76.62
N THR A 159 -34.23 43.09 -76.70
CA THR A 159 -34.73 42.20 -77.77
C THR A 159 -34.82 40.76 -77.27
N LEU A 160 -35.65 39.93 -77.90
CA LEU A 160 -35.97 38.57 -77.45
C LEU A 160 -35.41 37.54 -78.44
N SER A 161 -34.73 36.51 -77.93
CA SER A 161 -34.47 35.27 -78.66
C SER A 161 -34.70 34.08 -77.71
N LYS A 162 -35.16 32.96 -78.27
CA LYS A 162 -35.72 31.82 -77.54
C LYS A 162 -35.12 30.54 -78.09
N GLN A 163 -34.28 29.86 -77.31
CA GLN A 163 -33.85 28.49 -77.62
C GLN A 163 -33.79 27.65 -76.35
N ILE A 164 -34.43 26.47 -76.42
CA ILE A 164 -34.49 25.47 -75.35
C ILE A 164 -33.62 24.29 -75.79
N SER A 165 -32.71 23.81 -74.95
CA SER A 165 -32.06 22.50 -75.12
C SER A 165 -31.38 22.00 -73.83
N THR A 166 -31.92 20.90 -73.29
CA THR A 166 -31.30 19.91 -72.38
C THR A 166 -30.77 20.36 -70.99
N PRO A 167 -31.06 19.61 -69.91
CA PRO A 167 -30.45 19.83 -68.60
C PRO A 167 -29.06 19.16 -68.49
N ARG A 168 -28.05 19.88 -68.00
CA ARG A 168 -26.77 19.28 -67.58
C ARG A 168 -26.78 19.07 -66.08
N VAL A 169 -26.73 17.82 -65.63
CA VAL A 169 -26.87 17.45 -64.21
C VAL A 169 -25.73 18.02 -63.37
N SER A 170 -26.05 18.74 -62.30
CA SER A 170 -25.12 19.46 -61.44
C SER A 170 -24.53 18.60 -60.31
N THR A 171 -23.83 17.52 -60.66
CA THR A 171 -23.18 16.59 -59.71
C THR A 171 -21.89 17.15 -59.07
N THR A 172 -21.97 18.34 -58.46
CA THR A 172 -20.81 19.05 -57.89
C THR A 172 -20.87 19.17 -56.36
N GLU A 173 -22.04 19.43 -55.76
CA GLU A 173 -22.12 19.76 -54.32
C GLU A 173 -21.98 18.56 -53.36
N TRP A 174 -22.21 17.33 -53.84
CA TRP A 174 -22.23 16.16 -52.95
C TRP A 174 -20.82 15.69 -52.54
N LYS A 175 -19.80 15.91 -53.39
CA LYS A 175 -18.41 15.51 -53.11
C LYS A 175 -17.83 16.20 -51.88
N ASN A 176 -18.07 17.51 -51.74
CA ASN A 176 -17.48 18.34 -50.69
C ASN A 176 -17.93 17.88 -49.29
N LYS A 177 -19.21 17.50 -49.15
CA LYS A 177 -19.77 16.97 -47.89
C LYS A 177 -19.19 15.60 -47.53
N SER A 178 -18.99 14.72 -48.53
CA SER A 178 -18.35 13.42 -48.33
C SER A 178 -16.88 13.55 -47.88
N ILE A 179 -16.12 14.49 -48.46
CA ILE A 179 -14.72 14.76 -48.10
C ILE A 179 -14.62 15.27 -46.65
N LEU A 180 -15.53 16.16 -46.22
CA LEU A 180 -15.56 16.64 -44.82
C LEU A 180 -15.87 15.51 -43.82
N ILE A 181 -16.80 14.62 -44.13
CA ILE A 181 -17.12 13.45 -43.29
C ILE A 181 -15.91 12.50 -43.21
N LEU A 182 -15.22 12.26 -44.33
CA LEU A 182 -14.03 11.41 -44.36
C LEU A 182 -12.85 12.03 -43.59
N ALA A 183 -12.64 13.35 -43.70
CA ALA A 183 -11.64 14.06 -42.90
C ALA A 183 -11.95 13.98 -41.39
N GLY A 184 -13.23 14.15 -41.01
CA GLY A 184 -13.69 13.97 -39.63
C GLY A 184 -13.44 12.55 -39.11
N LEU A 185 -13.69 11.53 -39.93
CA LEU A 185 -13.41 10.12 -39.60
C LEU A 185 -11.90 9.87 -39.41
N VAL A 186 -11.05 10.45 -40.28
CA VAL A 186 -9.59 10.33 -40.16
C VAL A 186 -9.08 11.01 -38.89
N VAL A 187 -9.56 12.22 -38.55
CA VAL A 187 -9.21 12.90 -37.29
C VAL A 187 -9.69 12.09 -36.08
N LEU A 188 -10.91 11.54 -36.12
CA LEU A 188 -11.43 10.66 -35.07
C LEU A 188 -10.57 9.40 -34.88
N LEU A 189 -10.10 8.78 -35.97
CA LEU A 189 -9.18 7.64 -35.92
C LEU A 189 -7.83 8.02 -35.32
N PHE A 190 -7.26 9.19 -35.65
CA PHE A 190 -6.04 9.68 -35.01
C PHE A 190 -6.22 9.94 -33.51
N LEU A 191 -7.36 10.52 -33.11
CA LEU A 191 -7.69 10.74 -31.69
C LEU A 191 -7.87 9.43 -30.92
N LEU A 192 -8.56 8.43 -31.50
CA LEU A 192 -8.68 7.10 -30.89
C LEU A 192 -7.32 6.42 -30.76
N ASN A 193 -6.47 6.46 -31.79
CA ASN A 193 -5.14 5.88 -31.71
C ASN A 193 -4.28 6.59 -30.66
N GLY A 194 -4.27 7.92 -30.62
CA GLY A 194 -3.57 8.69 -29.58
C GLY A 194 -4.04 8.34 -28.16
N PHE A 195 -5.36 8.17 -27.96
CA PHE A 195 -5.92 7.74 -26.69
C PHE A 195 -5.53 6.30 -26.31
N LEU A 196 -5.49 5.37 -27.28
CA LEU A 196 -5.04 3.99 -27.08
C LEU A 196 -3.55 3.93 -26.74
N PHE A 197 -2.69 4.67 -27.46
CA PHE A 197 -1.26 4.79 -27.14
C PHE A 197 -1.04 5.40 -25.74
N TRP A 198 -1.80 6.45 -25.37
CA TRP A 198 -1.70 7.04 -24.03
C TRP A 198 -2.17 6.09 -22.92
N LYS A 199 -3.26 5.32 -23.15
CA LYS A 199 -3.68 4.23 -22.27
C LYS A 199 -2.58 3.17 -22.12
N GLN A 200 -1.97 2.74 -23.22
CA GLN A 200 -0.92 1.73 -23.24
C GLN A 200 0.35 2.19 -22.52
N ALA A 201 0.83 3.41 -22.76
CA ALA A 201 1.95 4.00 -22.03
C ALA A 201 1.65 4.15 -20.54
N THR A 202 0.43 4.57 -20.18
CA THR A 202 0.00 4.66 -18.77
C THR A 202 -0.07 3.28 -18.09
N LEU A 203 -0.39 2.22 -18.83
CA LEU A 203 -0.37 0.85 -18.34
C LEU A 203 1.07 0.30 -18.22
N ALA A 204 1.96 0.58 -19.17
CA ALA A 204 3.37 0.20 -19.13
C ALA A 204 4.07 0.83 -17.92
N ASN A 205 3.98 2.16 -17.76
CA ASN A 205 4.57 2.88 -16.62
C ASN A 205 4.04 2.38 -15.26
N LYS A 206 2.77 1.93 -15.21
CA LYS A 206 2.20 1.28 -14.02
C LYS A 206 2.76 -0.12 -13.81
N LEU A 207 2.90 -0.92 -14.87
CA LEU A 207 3.46 -2.27 -14.80
C LEU A 207 4.92 -2.24 -14.33
N GLU A 208 5.75 -1.37 -14.88
CA GLU A 208 7.14 -1.15 -14.43
C GLU A 208 7.20 -0.73 -12.96
N ALA A 209 6.31 0.18 -12.52
CA ALA A 209 6.23 0.60 -11.12
C ALA A 209 5.75 -0.52 -10.18
N TRP A 210 4.89 -1.44 -10.63
CA TRP A 210 4.49 -2.63 -9.87
C TRP A 210 5.60 -3.67 -9.84
N GLN A 211 6.27 -3.92 -10.96
CA GLN A 211 7.40 -4.85 -11.07
C GLN A 211 8.57 -4.41 -10.19
N THR A 212 8.94 -3.12 -10.24
CA THR A 212 9.97 -2.52 -9.36
C THR A 212 9.62 -2.67 -7.87
N LYS A 213 8.33 -2.57 -7.50
CA LYS A 213 7.87 -2.79 -6.12
C LYS A 213 7.94 -4.27 -5.73
N ALA A 214 7.54 -5.17 -6.61
CA ALA A 214 7.57 -6.62 -6.37
C ALA A 214 9.02 -7.13 -6.24
N GLU A 215 9.92 -6.70 -7.13
CA GLU A 215 11.35 -7.02 -7.10
C GLU A 215 11.99 -6.57 -5.79
N LYS A 216 11.73 -5.31 -5.37
CA LYS A 216 12.17 -4.80 -4.06
C LYS A 216 11.65 -5.62 -2.89
N ALA A 217 10.36 -5.96 -2.88
CA ALA A 217 9.77 -6.78 -1.83
C ALA A 217 10.42 -8.18 -1.76
N VAL A 218 10.72 -8.81 -2.91
CA VAL A 218 11.46 -10.07 -2.97
C VAL A 218 12.88 -9.91 -2.43
N THR A 219 13.63 -8.90 -2.86
CA THR A 219 14.99 -8.65 -2.35
C THR A 219 15.03 -8.30 -0.86
N LEU A 220 13.97 -7.67 -0.33
CA LEU A 220 13.84 -7.38 1.10
C LEU A 220 13.58 -8.65 1.90
N VAL A 221 12.68 -9.53 1.43
CA VAL A 221 12.39 -10.84 2.06
C VAL A 221 13.64 -11.74 2.04
N GLU A 222 14.40 -11.77 0.95
CA GLU A 222 15.65 -12.53 0.86
C GLU A 222 16.73 -12.00 1.81
N LYS A 223 16.86 -10.67 1.94
CA LYS A 223 17.88 -10.03 2.80
C LYS A 223 17.46 -9.95 4.27
N GLN A 224 16.17 -10.00 4.60
CA GLN A 224 15.66 -9.86 5.96
C GLN A 224 16.34 -10.78 6.99
N PRO A 225 16.57 -12.09 6.75
CA PRO A 225 17.31 -12.94 7.69
C PRO A 225 18.76 -12.50 7.92
N LYS A 226 19.45 -12.01 6.87
CA LYS A 226 20.82 -11.49 6.94
C LYS A 226 20.87 -10.16 7.70
N ILE A 227 19.87 -9.30 7.49
CA ILE A 227 19.70 -8.03 8.20
C ILE A 227 19.41 -8.26 9.69
N ASP A 228 18.45 -9.14 10.03
CA ASP A 228 18.09 -9.47 11.41
C ASP A 228 19.28 -10.09 12.17
N THR A 229 19.95 -11.07 11.56
CA THR A 229 21.12 -11.72 12.15
C THR A 229 22.25 -10.72 12.44
N THR A 230 22.60 -9.88 11.45
CA THR A 230 23.66 -8.86 11.62
C THR A 230 23.28 -7.83 12.68
N SER A 231 22.01 -7.41 12.67
CA SER A 231 21.46 -6.47 13.64
C SER A 231 21.48 -6.99 15.07
N ARG A 232 21.16 -8.28 15.31
CA ARG A 232 21.23 -8.89 16.64
C ARG A 232 22.66 -8.92 17.20
N PHE A 233 23.65 -9.29 16.37
CA PHE A 233 25.06 -9.25 16.79
C PHE A 233 25.59 -7.83 17.03
N PHE A 234 25.15 -6.86 16.20
CA PHE A 234 25.40 -5.45 16.43
C PHE A 234 24.81 -4.97 17.76
N LEU A 235 23.53 -5.24 18.04
CA LEU A 235 22.84 -4.83 19.26
C LEU A 235 23.47 -5.44 20.51
N ALA A 236 23.80 -6.73 20.49
CA ALA A 236 24.54 -7.38 21.57
C ALA A 236 25.91 -6.75 21.84
N SER A 237 26.55 -6.19 20.81
CA SER A 237 27.81 -5.43 20.94
C SER A 237 27.58 -4.00 21.43
N TYR A 238 26.48 -3.35 21.00
CA TYR A 238 26.13 -1.96 21.33
C TYR A 238 25.65 -1.78 22.78
N PHE A 239 24.99 -2.80 23.35
CA PHE A 239 24.64 -2.87 24.77
C PHE A 239 25.67 -3.61 25.63
N SER A 240 26.87 -3.87 25.10
CA SER A 240 27.92 -4.57 25.84
C SER A 240 28.51 -3.71 26.96
N GLN A 241 28.50 -4.25 28.18
CA GLN A 241 29.12 -3.66 29.38
C GLN A 241 30.66 -3.78 29.40
N ALA A 242 31.28 -3.96 28.22
CA ALA A 242 32.72 -4.05 28.06
C ALA A 242 33.41 -2.68 28.28
N LYS A 243 34.70 -2.71 28.66
CA LYS A 243 35.53 -1.50 28.75
C LYS A 243 35.65 -0.81 27.39
N GLU A 244 35.91 0.49 27.42
CA GLU A 244 35.80 1.40 26.28
C GLU A 244 36.51 0.95 24.98
N ALA A 245 37.75 0.47 25.07
CA ALA A 245 38.50 -0.01 23.91
C ALA A 245 37.91 -1.32 23.34
N PRO A 246 37.74 -2.42 24.12
CA PRO A 246 37.01 -3.61 23.67
C PRO A 246 35.61 -3.35 23.12
N TYR A 247 34.86 -2.41 23.70
CA TYR A 247 33.54 -1.99 23.21
C TYR A 247 33.61 -1.41 21.79
N LYS A 248 34.49 -0.42 21.56
CA LYS A 248 34.69 0.20 20.24
C LYS A 248 35.28 -0.78 19.23
N GLU A 249 36.09 -1.74 19.66
CA GLU A 249 36.61 -2.82 18.81
C GLU A 249 35.53 -3.84 18.41
N GLY A 250 34.63 -4.21 19.33
CA GLY A 250 33.48 -5.06 19.03
C GLY A 250 32.56 -4.44 17.98
N LEU A 251 32.24 -3.16 18.12
CA LEU A 251 31.36 -2.43 17.19
C LEU A 251 31.94 -2.28 15.78
N LYS A 252 33.27 -2.12 15.62
CA LYS A 252 33.92 -1.99 14.30
C LYS A 252 33.66 -3.15 13.34
N LYS A 253 33.24 -4.32 13.84
CA LYS A 253 32.89 -5.50 13.05
C LYS A 253 31.53 -5.37 12.33
N PHE A 254 30.68 -4.43 12.75
CA PHE A 254 29.30 -4.29 12.29
C PHE A 254 28.96 -2.89 11.76
N VAL A 255 29.83 -1.90 11.97
CA VAL A 255 29.58 -0.49 11.64
C VAL A 255 30.50 -0.01 10.51
N GLY A 256 29.92 0.58 9.46
CA GLY A 256 30.62 1.09 8.28
C GLY A 256 31.04 2.57 8.36
N THR A 257 30.95 3.17 9.54
CA THR A 257 31.24 4.58 9.86
C THR A 257 32.00 4.70 11.19
N SER A 258 32.52 5.88 11.55
CA SER A 258 33.20 6.04 12.85
C SER A 258 32.18 6.03 14.01
N VAL A 259 32.45 5.16 14.98
CA VAL A 259 31.73 5.03 16.27
C VAL A 259 32.33 5.91 17.38
N GLU A 260 33.35 6.72 17.09
CA GLU A 260 34.11 7.46 18.13
C GLU A 260 33.24 8.43 18.93
N LYS A 261 32.24 9.02 18.26
CA LYS A 261 31.26 9.99 18.80
C LYS A 261 29.94 9.35 19.25
N TRP A 262 29.80 8.02 19.15
CA TRP A 262 28.56 7.35 19.53
C TRP A 262 28.50 7.19 21.06
N GLU A 263 27.36 7.53 21.63
CA GLU A 263 27.09 7.35 23.06
C GLU A 263 26.74 5.88 23.33
N ARG A 264 27.30 5.29 24.40
CA ARG A 264 26.89 3.94 24.83
C ARG A 264 25.49 4.04 25.47
N PRO A 265 24.53 3.17 25.11
CA PRO A 265 23.22 3.14 25.76
C PRO A 265 23.32 2.75 27.24
N SER A 266 22.35 3.21 28.02
CA SER A 266 22.15 2.79 29.41
C SER A 266 21.52 1.40 29.52
N GLY A 267 21.78 0.74 30.66
CA GLY A 267 21.16 -0.53 31.04
C GLY A 267 21.71 -1.77 30.34
N GLU A 268 21.18 -2.93 30.72
CA GLU A 268 21.53 -4.24 30.17
C GLU A 268 20.41 -4.76 29.26
N LEU A 269 20.77 -5.31 28.10
CA LEU A 269 19.81 -5.78 27.09
C LEU A 269 19.33 -7.21 27.39
N ASN A 270 18.13 -7.33 27.98
CA ASN A 270 17.52 -8.62 28.33
C ASN A 270 16.97 -9.35 27.10
N SER A 271 16.34 -8.62 26.17
CA SER A 271 15.66 -9.22 25.00
C SER A 271 15.55 -8.23 23.84
N MET A 272 15.49 -8.75 22.61
CA MET A 272 15.28 -7.96 21.39
C MET A 272 14.36 -8.67 20.39
N PHE A 273 13.32 -7.97 19.96
CA PHE A 273 12.33 -8.43 18.98
C PHE A 273 12.35 -7.52 17.75
N LEU A 274 12.49 -8.11 16.56
CA LEU A 274 12.46 -7.35 15.29
C LEU A 274 11.05 -6.82 15.06
N TYR A 275 10.91 -5.50 15.03
CA TYR A 275 9.62 -4.83 14.85
C TYR A 275 9.30 -4.63 13.37
N GLU A 276 10.22 -4.01 12.62
CA GLU A 276 10.00 -3.60 11.23
C GLU A 276 11.33 -3.42 10.49
N ILE A 277 11.32 -3.60 9.16
CA ILE A 277 12.45 -3.29 8.27
C ILE A 277 11.92 -2.49 7.08
N ASN A 278 12.43 -1.27 6.88
CA ASN A 278 11.98 -0.33 5.85
C ASN A 278 13.10 0.00 4.86
N GLU A 279 12.83 -0.02 3.55
CA GLU A 279 13.79 0.50 2.55
C GLU A 279 13.69 2.04 2.43
N GLU A 280 14.68 2.76 2.96
CA GLU A 280 14.82 4.20 2.73
C GLU A 280 15.86 4.56 1.66
N LYS A 281 15.77 5.80 1.15
CA LYS A 281 16.86 6.43 0.36
C LYS A 281 18.20 6.49 1.11
N LYS A 282 18.19 6.43 2.45
CA LYS A 282 19.38 6.47 3.31
C LYS A 282 20.02 5.10 3.55
N GLY A 283 19.41 4.01 3.08
CA GLY A 283 19.74 2.64 3.45
C GLY A 283 18.49 1.94 4.01
N THR A 284 18.63 0.70 4.45
CA THR A 284 17.54 -0.01 5.10
C THR A 284 17.45 0.46 6.56
N GLU A 285 16.33 1.05 6.96
CA GLU A 285 16.03 1.27 8.38
C GLU A 285 15.59 -0.04 9.02
N VAL A 286 16.12 -0.32 10.21
CA VAL A 286 15.80 -1.51 11.01
C VAL A 286 15.31 -1.06 12.37
N ASN A 287 14.15 -1.57 12.78
CA ASN A 287 13.47 -1.22 14.02
C ASN A 287 13.35 -2.47 14.91
N TYR A 288 13.75 -2.36 16.19
CA TYR A 288 13.53 -3.40 17.20
C TYR A 288 12.77 -2.84 18.40
N ILE A 289 11.97 -3.70 19.03
CA ILE A 289 11.54 -3.51 20.42
C ILE A 289 12.57 -4.21 21.32
N LEU A 290 13.12 -3.47 22.27
CA LEU A 290 14.09 -3.94 23.26
C LEU A 290 13.45 -4.03 24.65
N THR A 291 13.92 -4.99 25.43
CA THR A 291 13.69 -5.07 26.87
C THR A 291 15.00 -4.78 27.58
N ILE A 292 15.08 -3.67 28.32
CA ILE A 292 16.31 -3.19 28.95
C ILE A 292 16.13 -3.15 30.47
N SER A 293 17.09 -3.72 31.21
CA SER A 293 17.22 -3.56 32.66
C SER A 293 17.93 -2.24 32.97
N GLU A 294 17.24 -1.30 33.60
CA GLU A 294 17.83 -0.10 34.20
C GLU A 294 17.59 -0.13 35.72
N GLU A 295 18.69 -0.24 36.48
CA GLU A 295 18.76 -0.38 37.94
C GLU A 295 18.00 -1.59 38.50
N LYS A 296 16.70 -1.42 38.76
CA LYS A 296 15.76 -2.44 39.27
C LYS A 296 14.47 -2.49 38.46
N THR A 297 14.43 -1.78 37.33
CA THR A 297 13.24 -1.63 36.48
C THR A 297 13.52 -2.17 35.08
N THR A 298 12.58 -2.96 34.58
CA THR A 298 12.64 -3.45 33.20
C THR A 298 11.80 -2.53 32.33
N LYS A 299 12.43 -1.82 31.39
CA LYS A 299 11.76 -0.88 30.48
C LYS A 299 11.66 -1.48 29.08
N ILE A 300 10.58 -1.15 28.37
CA ILE A 300 10.41 -1.44 26.95
C ILE A 300 10.76 -0.17 26.18
N LYS A 301 11.65 -0.29 25.20
CA LYS A 301 12.08 0.83 24.34
C LYS A 301 12.13 0.38 22.88
N LYS A 302 11.87 1.30 21.95
CA LYS A 302 12.13 1.11 20.52
C LYS A 302 13.57 1.53 20.23
N ILE A 303 14.26 0.81 19.35
CA ILE A 303 15.54 1.24 18.78
C ILE A 303 15.45 1.24 17.25
N SER A 304 15.98 2.29 16.62
CA SER A 304 15.97 2.48 15.16
C SER A 304 17.36 2.87 14.66
N PHE A 305 17.84 2.18 13.61
CA PHE A 305 19.12 2.47 12.96
C PHE A 305 19.11 2.09 11.48
N HIS A 306 20.02 2.67 10.70
CA HIS A 306 20.14 2.42 9.27
C HIS A 306 21.31 1.48 8.96
N MET A 307 21.09 0.57 8.01
CA MET A 307 22.11 -0.32 7.45
C MET A 307 22.28 -0.11 5.94
N LYS A 308 23.45 -0.48 5.42
CA LYS A 308 23.73 -0.60 3.98
C LYS A 308 24.53 -1.86 3.69
N GLU A 309 24.32 -2.42 2.51
CA GLU A 309 25.21 -3.44 1.96
C GLU A 309 26.36 -2.77 1.20
N LYS A 310 27.60 -3.13 1.54
CA LYS A 310 28.84 -2.72 0.88
C LYS A 310 29.71 -3.95 0.69
N GLU A 311 30.17 -4.20 -0.55
CA GLU A 311 31.05 -5.35 -0.86
C GLU A 311 30.48 -6.69 -0.35
N GLY A 312 29.15 -6.88 -0.45
CA GLY A 312 28.43 -8.08 0.03
C GLY A 312 28.25 -8.17 1.55
N THR A 313 28.80 -7.24 2.33
CA THR A 313 28.66 -7.17 3.79
C THR A 313 27.60 -6.15 4.18
N ILE A 314 26.68 -6.49 5.08
CA ILE A 314 25.70 -5.53 5.62
C ILE A 314 26.33 -4.86 6.85
N LEU A 315 26.32 -3.53 6.87
CA LEU A 315 26.93 -2.71 7.91
C LEU A 315 25.95 -1.62 8.38
N VAL A 316 25.93 -1.35 9.68
CA VAL A 316 25.22 -0.20 10.27
C VAL A 316 25.94 1.09 9.86
N VAL A 317 25.20 2.14 9.51
CA VAL A 317 25.75 3.42 9.02
C VAL A 317 25.31 4.64 9.83
N SER A 318 24.33 4.51 10.73
CA SER A 318 23.90 5.57 11.66
C SER A 318 24.03 5.13 13.11
N GLN A 319 24.31 6.08 14.02
CA GLN A 319 24.14 5.85 15.45
C GLN A 319 22.66 5.49 15.73
N PRO A 320 22.38 4.43 16.52
CA PRO A 320 21.01 4.08 16.87
C PRO A 320 20.31 5.16 17.70
N LYS A 321 19.05 5.44 17.35
CA LYS A 321 18.12 6.19 18.20
C LYS A 321 17.38 5.24 19.13
N ILE A 322 17.19 5.63 20.38
CA ILE A 322 16.43 4.87 21.38
C ILE A 322 15.30 5.76 21.90
N GLU A 323 14.08 5.26 21.84
CA GLU A 323 12.84 5.98 22.17
C GLU A 323 11.98 5.10 23.09
N ASP A 324 11.20 5.70 24.01
CA ASP A 324 10.31 4.93 24.89
C ASP A 324 9.14 4.32 24.09
N PHE A 325 8.69 3.12 24.49
CA PHE A 325 7.69 2.36 23.71
C PHE A 325 6.64 1.67 24.58
N SER A 326 5.38 1.83 24.18
CA SER A 326 4.21 1.09 24.69
C SER A 326 3.46 0.44 23.52
N TRP A 327 2.70 -0.62 23.83
CA TRP A 327 1.82 -1.32 22.88
C TRP A 327 0.49 -0.61 22.69
#